data_AF-A0A7S2KGA6-F1
#
_entry.id   AF-A0A7S2KGA6-F1
#
_cell.length_a   1.000
_cell.length_b   1.000
_cell.length_c   1.000
_cell.angle_alpha   90.00
_cell.angle_beta   90.00
_cell.angle_gamma   90.00
#
_symmetry.space_group_name_H-M   'P 1'
#
loop_
_entity.id
_entity.type
_entity.pdbx_description
1 polymer ?
#
loop_
_entity_poly.entity_id
_entity_poly.type
_entity_poly.pdbx_seq_one_letter_code
_entity_poly.pdbx_strand_id
1 'polypeptide(L)'
;MLKEQLSPPKDATMLFLLLITTALASPTSTIKSVASNSLNGLRGAEFQGIRSLSRGALQQLARSRRANRQSSHRLGERRRVSASAENFPALKNDLLIRAARGEQTEKVPIWMHRQAGRYLPEFRNYSDRFPFMHRCSTPDIATRLTIQPVERYGLDAAIIFSDILVLLPPLGIEWGMVKGKGPVVSEPINTPEDLVRVRTVKQSDITSELSYVMEALSRSRRELDGRATLIGFSGAPWTLLGYMVQGEGAKSTAAVKAKGFLYQYPDASHKLLETITDAVVLYLVEQVRAGAQMVQVFDSWAGELTPELFAEFSTPYLKDVATRVKQQLKEQGLPQVPVSVFPKGASGHALPDLSNSDYDVISLDEGIRPSVAREQAPNKVLQGNLDPAVLYLPKDVIKAETRKMVDNFGTNKYIANLGYAVDKSMDPELVGAFVEELHDYSEAKNGLAAPAAS
;
A
#
# COMPACT_ATOMS: atom_id res chain seq x y z
N MET A 1 10.22 -67.02 3.22
CA MET A 1 11.27 -67.50 2.28
C MET A 1 11.35 -66.44 1.20
N LEU A 2 12.41 -65.69 0.88
CA LEU A 2 13.84 -65.58 1.20
C LEU A 2 14.20 -64.09 0.90
N LYS A 3 14.80 -63.33 1.83
CA LYS A 3 16.14 -62.68 1.74
C LYS A 3 16.86 -62.70 0.38
N GLU A 4 17.21 -61.51 -0.15
CA GLU A 4 18.57 -61.09 -0.63
C GLU A 4 18.57 -59.63 -1.14
N GLN A 5 19.26 -58.72 -0.44
CA GLN A 5 20.50 -58.02 -0.84
C GLN A 5 20.37 -56.90 -1.91
N LEU A 6 20.20 -55.65 -1.45
CA LEU A 6 20.59 -54.44 -2.17
C LEU A 6 21.97 -53.99 -1.63
N SER A 7 22.99 -54.03 -2.49
CA SER A 7 24.32 -53.47 -2.21
C SER A 7 24.32 -51.95 -2.41
N PRO A 8 25.07 -51.15 -1.61
CA PRO A 8 25.20 -49.71 -1.85
C PRO A 8 26.17 -49.43 -3.02
N PRO A 9 26.08 -48.27 -3.69
CA PRO A 9 26.98 -47.95 -4.78
C PRO A 9 28.42 -47.77 -4.27
N LYS A 10 29.35 -48.46 -4.93
CA LYS A 10 30.79 -48.24 -4.81
C LYS A 10 31.11 -46.93 -5.52
N ASP A 11 31.23 -45.85 -4.76
CA ASP A 11 32.16 -44.73 -5.02
C ASP A 11 31.96 -43.62 -3.97
N ALA A 12 32.46 -43.87 -2.77
CA ALA A 12 32.46 -42.90 -1.66
C ALA A 12 33.22 -41.60 -2.01
N THR A 13 34.13 -41.65 -2.99
CA THR A 13 34.97 -40.53 -3.42
C THR A 13 34.16 -39.44 -4.15
N MET A 14 33.14 -39.82 -4.93
CA MET A 14 32.36 -38.86 -5.72
C MET A 14 31.34 -38.11 -4.85
N LEU A 15 30.75 -38.80 -3.86
CA LEU A 15 29.84 -38.18 -2.88
C LEU A 15 30.58 -37.19 -1.96
N PHE A 16 31.84 -37.50 -1.63
CA PHE A 16 32.70 -36.64 -0.81
C PHE A 16 33.15 -35.37 -1.57
N LEU A 17 33.45 -35.48 -2.87
CA LEU A 17 33.78 -34.35 -3.75
C LEU A 17 32.58 -33.41 -3.96
N LEU A 18 31.36 -33.93 -4.09
CA LEU A 18 30.16 -33.10 -4.22
C LEU A 18 29.90 -32.28 -2.94
N LEU A 19 30.06 -32.89 -1.77
CA LEU A 19 29.89 -32.24 -0.46
C LEU A 19 30.90 -31.10 -0.23
N ILE A 20 32.17 -31.30 -0.60
CA ILE A 20 33.22 -30.27 -0.45
C ILE A 20 33.01 -29.10 -1.42
N THR A 21 32.60 -29.39 -2.66
CA THR A 21 32.39 -28.34 -3.69
C THR A 21 31.20 -27.45 -3.31
N THR A 22 30.17 -28.03 -2.71
CA THR A 22 28.99 -27.29 -2.22
C THR A 22 29.32 -26.48 -0.96
N ALA A 23 30.15 -27.01 -0.06
CA ALA A 23 30.61 -26.31 1.14
C ALA A 23 31.51 -25.10 0.83
N LEU A 24 32.39 -25.20 -0.17
CA LEU A 24 33.28 -24.10 -0.58
C LEU A 24 32.56 -22.98 -1.36
N ALA A 25 31.38 -23.26 -1.92
CA ALA A 25 30.52 -22.29 -2.58
C ALA A 25 29.62 -21.49 -1.60
N SER A 26 29.60 -21.87 -0.32
CA SER A 26 28.82 -21.21 0.72
C SER A 26 29.44 -19.86 1.13
N PRO A 27 28.63 -18.80 1.40
CA PRO A 27 29.13 -17.46 1.71
C PRO A 27 29.66 -17.30 3.14
N THR A 28 29.48 -18.26 4.03
CA THR A 28 29.88 -18.17 5.45
C THR A 28 31.33 -18.65 5.68
N SER A 29 32.13 -17.85 6.41
CA SER A 29 33.57 -18.07 6.64
C SER A 29 33.87 -19.34 7.46
N THR A 30 32.97 -19.74 8.34
CA THR A 30 33.12 -20.88 9.26
C THR A 30 33.13 -22.23 8.54
N ILE A 31 32.35 -22.39 7.46
CA ILE A 31 32.25 -23.65 6.70
C ILE A 31 33.53 -23.89 5.87
N LYS A 32 34.20 -22.81 5.45
CA LYS A 32 35.45 -22.88 4.69
C LYS A 32 36.63 -23.41 5.51
N SER A 33 36.72 -23.08 6.81
CA SER A 33 37.85 -23.52 7.65
C SER A 33 37.75 -25.00 8.07
N VAL A 34 36.53 -25.50 8.26
CA VAL A 34 36.28 -26.92 8.56
C VAL A 34 36.59 -27.81 7.35
N ALA A 35 36.24 -27.35 6.14
CA ALA A 35 36.56 -28.05 4.90
C ALA A 35 38.08 -28.05 4.60
N SER A 36 38.79 -26.95 4.88
CA SER A 36 40.24 -26.88 4.67
C SER A 36 41.04 -27.77 5.61
N ASN A 37 40.61 -27.95 6.86
CA ASN A 37 41.31 -28.79 7.84
C ASN A 37 41.16 -30.29 7.56
N SER A 38 40.03 -30.72 6.98
CA SER A 38 39.80 -32.14 6.63
C SER A 38 40.61 -32.60 5.41
N LEU A 39 41.09 -31.67 4.56
CA LEU A 39 41.85 -31.96 3.34
C LEU A 39 43.36 -32.15 3.57
N ASN A 40 43.89 -31.79 4.74
CA ASN A 40 45.33 -31.86 5.03
C ASN A 40 45.85 -33.26 5.42
N GLY A 41 44.97 -34.27 5.50
CA GLY A 41 45.30 -35.63 5.99
C GLY A 41 45.68 -36.67 4.93
N LEU A 42 45.66 -36.35 3.63
CA LEU A 42 45.85 -37.34 2.56
C LEU A 42 47.10 -37.00 1.71
N ARG A 43 48.07 -37.92 1.63
CA ARG A 43 49.29 -37.79 0.80
C ARG A 43 49.27 -38.79 -0.36
N GLY A 44 49.60 -38.33 -1.57
CA GLY A 44 49.82 -39.21 -2.75
C GLY A 44 49.61 -38.52 -4.10
N ALA A 45 50.13 -39.13 -5.17
CA ALA A 45 50.28 -38.59 -6.53
C ALA A 45 48.98 -38.24 -7.30
N GLU A 46 47.81 -38.46 -6.72
CA GLU A 46 46.51 -38.03 -7.29
C GLU A 46 46.23 -36.52 -7.13
N PHE A 47 47.05 -35.82 -6.33
CA PHE A 47 46.88 -34.38 -6.03
C PHE A 47 47.22 -33.44 -7.19
N GLN A 48 48.03 -33.85 -8.16
CA GLN A 48 48.43 -32.97 -9.27
C GLN A 48 47.38 -32.90 -10.39
N GLY A 49 46.64 -33.99 -10.65
CA GLY A 49 45.54 -34.01 -11.63
C GLY A 49 44.31 -33.22 -11.18
N ILE A 50 44.00 -33.25 -9.87
CA ILE A 50 42.83 -32.54 -9.32
C ILE A 50 43.07 -31.01 -9.24
N ARG A 51 44.32 -30.56 -9.03
CA ARG A 51 44.68 -29.13 -9.06
C ARG A 51 44.60 -28.52 -10.46
N SER A 52 44.86 -29.27 -11.53
CA SER A 52 44.76 -28.76 -12.91
C SER A 52 43.31 -28.70 -13.38
N LEU A 53 42.50 -29.72 -13.06
CA LEU A 53 41.07 -29.78 -13.37
C LEU A 53 40.25 -28.72 -12.60
N SER A 54 40.56 -28.48 -11.32
CA SER A 54 39.89 -27.44 -10.52
C SER A 54 40.24 -26.01 -10.95
N ARG A 55 41.48 -25.73 -11.34
CA ARG A 55 41.87 -24.42 -11.91
C ARG A 55 41.21 -24.16 -13.27
N GLY A 56 41.11 -25.18 -14.12
CA GLY A 56 40.40 -25.09 -15.41
C GLY A 56 38.92 -24.78 -15.22
N ALA A 57 38.23 -25.54 -14.35
CA ALA A 57 36.82 -25.33 -14.05
C ALA A 57 36.53 -23.98 -13.39
N LEU A 58 37.36 -23.53 -12.45
CA LEU A 58 37.24 -22.21 -11.81
C LEU A 58 37.50 -21.06 -12.78
N GLN A 59 38.44 -21.19 -13.72
CA GLN A 59 38.65 -20.19 -14.77
C GLN A 59 37.50 -20.15 -15.78
N GLN A 60 36.90 -21.30 -16.11
CA GLN A 60 35.74 -21.37 -17.00
C GLN A 60 34.48 -20.79 -16.33
N LEU A 61 34.29 -21.03 -15.03
CA LEU A 61 33.22 -20.42 -14.21
C LEU A 61 33.43 -18.91 -13.98
N ALA A 62 34.67 -18.45 -13.83
CA ALA A 62 34.98 -17.03 -13.73
C ALA A 62 34.75 -16.30 -15.08
N ARG A 63 35.10 -16.95 -16.20
CA ARG A 63 34.85 -16.43 -17.55
C ARG A 63 33.36 -16.42 -17.89
N SER A 64 32.61 -17.47 -17.52
CA SER A 64 31.16 -17.51 -17.72
C SER A 64 30.42 -16.49 -16.84
N ARG A 65 30.86 -16.26 -15.59
CA ARG A 65 30.34 -15.18 -14.73
C ARG A 65 30.67 -13.78 -15.25
N ARG A 66 31.85 -13.58 -15.86
CA ARG A 66 32.23 -12.27 -16.45
C ARG A 66 31.50 -12.01 -17.76
N ALA A 67 31.29 -13.04 -18.59
CA ALA A 67 30.46 -12.98 -19.79
C ALA A 67 28.97 -12.78 -19.45
N ASN A 68 28.45 -13.45 -18.40
CA ASN A 68 27.09 -13.21 -17.90
C ASN A 68 26.95 -11.84 -17.24
N ARG A 69 27.97 -11.31 -16.56
CA ARG A 69 27.95 -9.92 -16.04
C ARG A 69 27.96 -8.89 -17.17
N GLN A 70 28.72 -9.11 -18.24
CA GLN A 70 28.73 -8.20 -19.39
C GLN A 70 27.49 -8.35 -20.27
N SER A 71 26.90 -9.55 -20.38
CA SER A 71 25.61 -9.74 -21.06
C SER A 71 24.46 -9.15 -20.25
N SER A 72 24.44 -9.31 -18.92
CA SER A 72 23.45 -8.66 -18.04
C SER A 72 23.66 -7.15 -17.88
N HIS A 73 24.90 -6.63 -17.99
CA HIS A 73 25.13 -5.19 -18.14
C HIS A 73 24.65 -4.67 -19.51
N ARG A 74 24.88 -5.39 -20.61
CA ARG A 74 24.39 -5.00 -21.95
C ARG A 74 22.88 -5.19 -22.14
N LEU A 75 22.27 -6.18 -21.48
CA LEU A 75 20.82 -6.38 -21.38
C LEU A 75 20.19 -5.36 -20.41
N GLY A 76 20.90 -4.96 -19.36
CA GLY A 76 20.50 -3.89 -18.44
C GLY A 76 20.64 -2.49 -19.03
N GLU A 77 21.66 -2.24 -19.86
CA GLU A 77 21.86 -0.97 -20.58
C GLU A 77 20.93 -0.84 -21.78
N ARG A 78 20.57 -1.94 -22.46
CA ARG A 78 19.51 -1.93 -23.49
C ARG A 78 18.08 -1.91 -22.93
N ARG A 79 17.90 -2.17 -21.62
CA ARG A 79 16.65 -1.88 -20.88
C ARG A 79 16.67 -0.52 -20.16
N ARG A 80 17.74 0.25 -20.27
CA ARG A 80 17.73 1.71 -20.09
C ARG A 80 17.40 2.39 -21.41
N VAL A 81 16.35 1.92 -22.08
CA VAL A 81 15.52 2.84 -22.84
C VAL A 81 14.82 3.65 -21.76
N SER A 82 14.96 4.97 -21.82
CA SER A 82 14.22 5.94 -21.02
C SER A 82 12.87 5.38 -20.58
N ALA A 83 12.64 5.26 -19.27
CA ALA A 83 11.28 5.22 -18.74
C ALA A 83 10.67 6.61 -18.98
N SER A 84 10.41 6.92 -20.26
CA SER A 84 9.36 7.84 -20.64
C SER A 84 8.11 7.35 -19.92
N ALA A 85 7.39 8.25 -19.27
CA ALA A 85 6.07 8.01 -18.70
C ALA A 85 5.36 6.94 -19.52
N GLU A 86 5.06 5.78 -18.92
CA GLU A 86 4.28 4.76 -19.63
C GLU A 86 3.05 5.47 -20.18
N ASN A 87 2.79 5.34 -21.49
CA ASN A 87 1.59 5.90 -22.10
C ASN A 87 0.38 5.12 -21.58
N PHE A 88 -0.07 5.49 -20.37
CA PHE A 88 -1.30 4.99 -19.80
C PHE A 88 -2.49 5.48 -20.63
N PRO A 89 -3.58 4.71 -20.70
CA PRO A 89 -4.81 5.18 -21.30
C PRO A 89 -5.25 6.52 -20.71
N ALA A 90 -5.71 7.41 -21.59
CA ALA A 90 -6.29 8.69 -21.21
C ALA A 90 -7.52 8.47 -20.33
N LEU A 91 -7.71 9.30 -19.32
CA LEU A 91 -8.88 9.22 -18.43
C LEU A 91 -10.12 9.66 -19.22
N LYS A 92 -11.15 8.81 -19.25
CA LYS A 92 -12.45 9.04 -19.91
C LYS A 92 -13.48 9.54 -18.91
N ASN A 93 -13.49 8.98 -17.70
CA ASN A 93 -14.27 9.50 -16.57
C ASN A 93 -13.33 10.24 -15.61
N ASP A 94 -13.31 11.56 -15.70
CA ASP A 94 -12.46 12.43 -14.87
C ASP A 94 -13.21 13.13 -13.73
N LEU A 95 -14.48 12.76 -13.48
CA LEU A 95 -15.36 13.37 -12.47
C LEU A 95 -14.66 13.51 -11.12
N LEU A 96 -14.01 12.43 -10.66
CA LEU A 96 -13.35 12.42 -9.36
C LEU A 96 -12.13 13.35 -9.30
N ILE A 97 -11.34 13.44 -10.37
CA ILE A 97 -10.17 14.35 -10.41
C ILE A 97 -10.61 15.81 -10.41
N ARG A 98 -11.65 16.15 -11.18
CA ARG A 98 -12.22 17.51 -11.21
C ARG A 98 -12.82 17.88 -9.85
N ALA A 99 -13.63 17.01 -9.27
CA ALA A 99 -14.19 17.23 -7.93
C ALA A 99 -13.10 17.39 -6.87
N ALA A 100 -12.05 16.56 -6.91
CA ALA A 100 -10.89 16.65 -6.00
C ALA A 100 -10.10 17.96 -6.14
N ARG A 101 -10.17 18.62 -7.30
CA ARG A 101 -9.61 19.97 -7.53
C ARG A 101 -10.57 21.10 -7.16
N GLY A 102 -11.77 20.76 -6.69
CA GLY A 102 -12.82 21.72 -6.33
C GLY A 102 -13.56 22.30 -7.53
N GLU A 103 -13.45 21.67 -8.71
CA GLU A 103 -14.20 22.03 -9.90
C GLU A 103 -15.65 21.54 -9.78
N GLN A 104 -16.58 22.26 -10.42
CA GLN A 104 -17.96 21.81 -10.54
C GLN A 104 -18.03 20.61 -11.49
N THR A 105 -18.87 19.63 -11.14
CA THR A 105 -19.07 18.40 -11.92
C THR A 105 -20.54 18.20 -12.24
N GLU A 106 -20.80 17.33 -13.22
CA GLU A 106 -22.15 17.00 -13.71
C GLU A 106 -22.93 16.21 -12.65
N LYS A 107 -22.23 15.37 -11.86
CA LYS A 107 -22.77 14.62 -10.73
C LYS A 107 -21.69 14.43 -9.67
N VAL A 108 -22.09 14.11 -8.43
CA VAL A 108 -21.14 13.86 -7.35
C VAL A 108 -20.43 12.53 -7.60
N PRO A 109 -19.09 12.50 -7.70
CA PRO A 109 -18.36 11.25 -7.89
C PRO A 109 -18.33 10.42 -6.62
N ILE A 110 -18.30 9.10 -6.77
CA ILE A 110 -18.28 8.14 -5.67
C ILE A 110 -17.26 7.02 -5.86
N TRP A 111 -16.66 6.65 -4.73
CA TRP A 111 -15.96 5.40 -4.52
C TRP A 111 -16.13 5.00 -3.04
N MET A 112 -15.69 3.80 -2.65
CA MET A 112 -15.91 3.33 -1.28
C MET A 112 -14.65 2.73 -0.65
N HIS A 113 -14.38 3.10 0.60
CA HIS A 113 -13.38 2.41 1.41
C HIS A 113 -13.69 0.90 1.48
N ARG A 114 -12.70 0.07 1.08
CA ARG A 114 -12.84 -1.40 0.95
C ARG A 114 -13.91 -1.87 -0.06
N GLN A 115 -14.17 -1.10 -1.11
CA GLN A 115 -14.99 -1.54 -2.26
C GLN A 115 -14.54 -2.89 -2.84
N ALA A 116 -13.23 -3.19 -2.82
CA ALA A 116 -12.70 -4.52 -3.12
C ALA A 116 -12.67 -5.35 -1.83
N GLY A 117 -13.76 -6.08 -1.55
CA GLY A 117 -13.91 -6.74 -0.26
C GLY A 117 -14.76 -8.01 -0.29
N ARG A 118 -14.72 -8.74 0.82
CA ARG A 118 -15.40 -10.05 1.01
C ARG A 118 -16.92 -9.98 0.97
N TYR A 119 -17.54 -8.81 0.82
CA TYR A 119 -18.97 -8.72 0.58
C TYR A 119 -19.33 -9.16 -0.85
N LEU A 120 -18.39 -9.01 -1.80
CA LEU A 120 -18.56 -9.42 -3.19
C LEU A 120 -18.32 -10.93 -3.38
N PRO A 121 -19.26 -11.65 -4.03
CA PRO A 121 -19.06 -13.05 -4.40
C PRO A 121 -17.82 -13.27 -5.28
N GLU A 122 -17.59 -12.42 -6.27
CA GLU A 122 -16.44 -12.49 -7.16
C GLU A 122 -15.10 -12.21 -6.47
N PHE A 123 -15.09 -11.47 -5.36
CA PHE A 123 -13.91 -11.30 -4.51
C PHE A 123 -13.63 -12.57 -3.69
N ARG A 124 -14.68 -13.26 -3.23
CA ARG A 124 -14.58 -14.55 -2.52
C ARG A 124 -13.94 -15.64 -3.38
N ASN A 125 -14.17 -15.62 -4.70
CA ASN A 125 -13.48 -16.49 -5.66
C ASN A 125 -11.95 -16.42 -5.62
N TYR A 126 -11.38 -15.36 -5.02
CA TYR A 126 -9.95 -15.25 -4.74
C TYR A 126 -9.65 -15.40 -3.26
N SER A 127 -10.38 -14.67 -2.40
CA SER A 127 -10.05 -14.58 -0.98
C SER A 127 -10.26 -15.88 -0.19
N ASP A 128 -11.09 -16.79 -0.67
CA ASP A 128 -11.27 -18.12 -0.07
C ASP A 128 -10.18 -19.12 -0.53
N ARG A 129 -9.47 -18.81 -1.62
CA ARG A 129 -8.43 -19.68 -2.22
C ARG A 129 -7.02 -19.21 -1.91
N PHE A 130 -6.82 -17.91 -1.78
CA PHE A 130 -5.49 -17.30 -1.68
C PHE A 130 -5.33 -16.52 -0.38
N PRO A 131 -4.23 -16.78 0.39
CA PRO A 131 -3.89 -15.99 1.56
C PRO A 131 -3.81 -14.49 1.24
N PHE A 132 -4.08 -13.65 2.24
CA PHE A 132 -4.10 -12.20 2.07
C PHE A 132 -2.82 -11.66 1.43
N MET A 133 -1.65 -12.03 1.97
CA MET A 133 -0.36 -11.58 1.43
C MET A 133 -0.15 -12.01 -0.01
N HIS A 134 -0.55 -13.23 -0.39
CA HIS A 134 -0.45 -13.70 -1.77
C HIS A 134 -1.31 -12.86 -2.73
N ARG A 135 -2.51 -12.43 -2.28
CA ARG A 135 -3.37 -11.56 -3.08
C ARG A 135 -2.79 -10.15 -3.26
N CYS A 136 -2.11 -9.62 -2.24
CA CYS A 136 -1.41 -8.34 -2.33
C CYS A 136 -0.14 -8.42 -3.19
N SER A 137 0.63 -9.52 -3.08
CA SER A 137 1.93 -9.67 -3.76
C SER A 137 1.88 -10.27 -5.16
N THR A 138 0.69 -10.61 -5.66
CA THR A 138 0.50 -11.13 -7.03
C THR A 138 -0.21 -10.08 -7.88
N PRO A 139 0.50 -9.36 -8.77
CA PRO A 139 -0.05 -8.22 -9.51
C PRO A 139 -1.35 -8.52 -10.27
N ASP A 140 -1.45 -9.68 -10.95
CA ASP A 140 -2.67 -10.09 -11.65
C ASP A 140 -3.88 -10.20 -10.73
N ILE A 141 -3.68 -10.77 -9.54
CA ILE A 141 -4.76 -10.93 -8.55
C ILE A 141 -5.13 -9.56 -7.99
N ALA A 142 -4.15 -8.76 -7.57
CA ALA A 142 -4.39 -7.42 -7.04
C ALA A 142 -5.12 -6.53 -8.06
N THR A 143 -4.71 -6.56 -9.33
CA THR A 143 -5.37 -5.85 -10.43
C THR A 143 -6.81 -6.30 -10.57
N ARG A 144 -7.06 -7.61 -10.64
CA ARG A 144 -8.44 -8.10 -10.78
C ARG A 144 -9.32 -7.69 -9.61
N LEU A 145 -8.84 -7.82 -8.37
CA LEU A 145 -9.58 -7.41 -7.18
C LEU A 145 -9.87 -5.90 -7.17
N THR A 146 -8.95 -5.09 -7.68
CA THR A 146 -9.10 -3.63 -7.79
C THR A 146 -10.25 -3.23 -8.72
N ILE A 147 -10.46 -3.98 -9.80
CA ILE A 147 -11.37 -3.61 -10.90
C ILE A 147 -12.79 -4.14 -10.69
N GLN A 148 -12.95 -5.28 -10.01
CA GLN A 148 -14.25 -5.90 -9.73
C GLN A 148 -15.35 -4.90 -9.29
N PRO A 149 -15.10 -3.97 -8.34
CA PRO A 149 -16.16 -3.07 -7.87
C PRO A 149 -16.53 -1.99 -8.89
N VAL A 150 -15.57 -1.56 -9.72
CA VAL A 150 -15.84 -0.60 -10.79
C VAL A 150 -16.73 -1.24 -11.86
N GLU A 151 -16.47 -2.50 -12.23
CA GLU A 151 -17.31 -3.22 -13.19
C GLU A 151 -18.71 -3.50 -12.65
N ARG A 152 -18.85 -3.80 -11.36
CA ARG A 152 -20.14 -4.10 -10.76
C ARG A 152 -21.01 -2.86 -10.59
N TYR A 153 -20.45 -1.77 -10.09
CA TYR A 153 -21.24 -0.60 -9.66
C TYR A 153 -21.05 0.65 -10.51
N GLY A 154 -20.11 0.67 -11.46
CA GLY A 154 -19.80 1.87 -12.23
C GLY A 154 -19.18 3.00 -11.39
N LEU A 155 -18.38 2.65 -10.37
CA LEU A 155 -17.72 3.63 -9.49
C LEU A 155 -16.78 4.56 -10.28
N ASP A 156 -16.69 5.81 -9.83
CA ASP A 156 -15.87 6.86 -10.46
C ASP A 156 -14.37 6.72 -10.14
N ALA A 157 -14.04 5.89 -9.16
CA ALA A 157 -12.67 5.47 -8.90
C ALA A 157 -12.53 3.99 -8.49
N ALA A 158 -11.38 3.44 -8.85
CA ALA A 158 -10.80 2.25 -8.26
C ALA A 158 -9.75 2.66 -7.23
N ILE A 159 -9.65 1.93 -6.12
CA ILE A 159 -8.50 2.01 -5.22
C ILE A 159 -7.71 0.71 -5.31
N ILE A 160 -6.38 0.80 -5.48
CA ILE A 160 -5.52 -0.37 -5.62
C ILE A 160 -5.72 -1.34 -4.44
N PHE A 161 -5.86 -2.63 -4.72
CA PHE A 161 -5.88 -3.66 -3.69
C PHE A 161 -4.47 -3.89 -3.13
N SER A 162 -4.22 -3.38 -1.93
CA SER A 162 -2.96 -3.54 -1.19
C SER A 162 -3.24 -3.47 0.32
N ASP A 163 -2.20 -3.32 1.14
CA ASP A 163 -2.30 -3.09 2.59
C ASP A 163 -1.40 -1.91 3.01
N ILE A 164 -1.77 -1.18 4.06
CA ILE A 164 -0.93 -0.07 4.56
C ILE A 164 0.41 -0.57 5.13
N LEU A 165 0.46 -1.82 5.62
CA LEU A 165 1.63 -2.39 6.26
C LEU A 165 2.66 -2.90 5.27
N VAL A 166 2.38 -2.90 3.96
CA VAL A 166 3.39 -3.24 2.94
C VAL A 166 4.62 -2.32 3.00
N LEU A 167 4.51 -1.14 3.61
CA LEU A 167 5.64 -0.22 3.80
C LEU A 167 6.55 -0.59 4.98
N LEU A 168 6.11 -1.47 5.88
CA LEU A 168 6.92 -1.89 7.05
C LEU A 168 8.18 -2.69 6.67
N PRO A 169 8.14 -3.67 5.73
CA PRO A 169 9.34 -4.39 5.36
C PRO A 169 10.46 -3.48 4.83
N PRO A 170 10.24 -2.51 3.91
CA PRO A 170 11.27 -1.52 3.54
C PRO A 170 11.91 -0.77 4.72
N LEU A 171 11.14 -0.49 5.77
CA LEU A 171 11.62 0.11 7.03
C LEU A 171 12.38 -0.89 7.93
N GLY A 172 12.52 -2.15 7.52
CA GLY A 172 13.18 -3.21 8.29
C GLY A 172 12.25 -3.93 9.28
N ILE A 173 10.93 -3.75 9.15
CA ILE A 173 9.95 -4.28 10.10
C ILE A 173 9.13 -5.40 9.46
N GLU A 174 9.34 -6.60 9.96
CA GLU A 174 8.64 -7.80 9.52
C GLU A 174 7.25 -7.93 10.17
N TRP A 175 6.25 -8.25 9.35
CA TRP A 175 4.88 -8.46 9.82
C TRP A 175 4.20 -9.60 9.06
N GLY A 176 3.12 -10.13 9.63
CA GLY A 176 2.31 -11.17 9.00
C GLY A 176 0.87 -11.15 9.44
N MET A 177 0.03 -11.89 8.72
CA MET A 177 -1.40 -12.03 9.03
C MET A 177 -1.64 -13.28 9.88
N VAL A 178 -2.09 -13.10 11.12
CA VAL A 178 -2.40 -14.20 12.05
C VAL A 178 -3.91 -14.39 12.15
N LYS A 179 -4.39 -15.61 11.89
CA LYS A 179 -5.83 -15.95 11.92
C LYS A 179 -6.44 -15.56 13.28
N GLY A 180 -7.51 -14.76 13.23
CA GLY A 180 -8.23 -14.28 14.43
C GLY A 180 -7.57 -13.12 15.17
N LYS A 181 -6.31 -12.77 14.87
CA LYS A 181 -5.62 -11.59 15.45
C LYS A 181 -5.44 -10.44 14.46
N GLY A 182 -5.40 -10.75 13.16
CA GLY A 182 -5.11 -9.75 12.13
C GLY A 182 -3.60 -9.57 11.94
N PRO A 183 -3.14 -8.38 11.53
CA PRO A 183 -1.72 -8.12 11.33
C PRO A 183 -0.95 -8.12 12.66
N VAL A 184 0.22 -8.74 12.65
CA VAL A 184 1.13 -8.84 13.79
C VAL A 184 2.54 -8.51 13.32
N VAL A 185 3.21 -7.59 14.00
CA VAL A 185 4.63 -7.27 13.83
C VAL A 185 5.44 -8.25 14.67
N SER A 186 6.46 -8.86 14.07
CA SER A 186 7.21 -9.95 14.69
C SER A 186 8.02 -9.48 15.90
N GLU A 187 8.64 -8.30 15.80
CA GLU A 187 9.48 -7.73 16.85
C GLU A 187 9.16 -6.23 17.06
N PRO A 188 8.09 -5.91 17.81
CA PRO A 188 7.65 -4.53 18.01
C PRO A 188 8.73 -3.63 18.63
N ILE A 189 8.63 -2.33 18.40
CA ILE A 189 9.47 -1.30 19.03
C ILE A 189 8.93 -1.01 20.41
N ASN A 190 9.76 -1.19 21.45
CA ASN A 190 9.37 -0.94 22.84
C ASN A 190 10.20 0.20 23.47
N THR A 191 11.45 0.37 23.05
CA THR A 191 12.35 1.42 23.59
C THR A 191 13.11 2.14 22.46
N PRO A 192 13.75 3.30 22.73
CA PRO A 192 14.54 4.02 21.73
C PRO A 192 15.68 3.19 21.12
N GLU A 193 16.25 2.24 21.86
CA GLU A 193 17.32 1.35 21.38
C GLU A 193 16.86 0.49 20.21
N ASP A 194 15.57 0.12 20.16
CA ASP A 194 15.01 -0.70 19.09
C ASP A 194 15.02 0.02 17.73
N LEU A 195 15.14 1.36 17.72
CA LEU A 195 15.19 2.15 16.49
C LEU A 195 16.43 1.86 15.63
N VAL A 196 17.47 1.22 16.18
CA VAL A 196 18.64 0.76 15.40
C VAL A 196 18.25 -0.22 14.29
N ARG A 197 17.10 -0.90 14.43
CA ARG A 197 16.56 -1.85 13.44
C ARG A 197 15.76 -1.16 12.33
N VAL A 198 15.36 0.10 12.53
CA VAL A 198 14.57 0.86 11.55
C VAL A 198 15.49 1.40 10.47
N ARG A 199 15.26 0.99 9.23
CA ARG A 199 16.05 1.39 8.06
C ARG A 199 15.59 2.74 7.54
N THR A 200 16.53 3.62 7.21
CA THR A 200 16.24 4.77 6.34
C THR A 200 16.00 4.26 4.92
N VAL A 201 14.85 4.61 4.35
CA VAL A 201 14.41 4.13 3.04
C VAL A 201 14.87 5.06 1.93
N LYS A 202 15.38 4.48 0.84
CA LYS A 202 15.64 5.18 -0.42
C LYS A 202 14.60 4.79 -1.46
N GLN A 203 14.47 5.59 -2.51
CA GLN A 203 13.57 5.32 -3.64
C GLN A 203 13.84 3.95 -4.30
N SER A 204 15.10 3.50 -4.32
CA SER A 204 15.48 2.17 -4.83
C SER A 204 14.91 1.02 -3.99
N ASP A 205 14.73 1.24 -2.69
CA ASP A 205 14.22 0.22 -1.77
C ASP A 205 12.72 0.06 -1.99
N ILE A 206 11.98 1.17 -2.17
CA ILE A 206 10.57 1.15 -2.57
C ILE A 206 10.38 0.40 -3.89
N THR A 207 11.12 0.78 -4.93
CA THR A 207 10.95 0.21 -6.27
C THR A 207 11.38 -1.25 -6.37
N SER A 208 12.29 -1.72 -5.51
CA SER A 208 12.71 -3.12 -5.49
C SER A 208 11.81 -3.98 -4.59
N GLU A 209 11.63 -3.60 -3.32
CA GLU A 209 10.90 -4.38 -2.33
C GLU A 209 9.37 -4.30 -2.54
N LEU A 210 8.84 -3.20 -3.09
CA LEU A 210 7.40 -3.00 -3.39
C LEU A 210 7.08 -2.99 -4.88
N SER A 211 7.96 -3.56 -5.71
CA SER A 211 7.79 -3.69 -7.16
C SER A 211 6.43 -4.29 -7.55
N TYR A 212 5.93 -5.27 -6.77
CA TYR A 212 4.64 -5.91 -7.01
C TYR A 212 3.45 -4.94 -6.88
N VAL A 213 3.52 -3.94 -5.99
CA VAL A 213 2.48 -2.91 -5.87
C VAL A 213 2.51 -1.99 -7.09
N MET A 214 3.72 -1.56 -7.49
CA MET A 214 3.90 -0.71 -8.67
C MET A 214 3.39 -1.42 -9.93
N GLU A 215 3.70 -2.70 -10.07
CA GLU A 215 3.21 -3.51 -11.19
C GLU A 215 1.69 -3.67 -11.18
N ALA A 216 1.07 -3.89 -10.01
CA ALA A 216 -0.37 -3.96 -9.87
C ALA A 216 -1.05 -2.62 -10.22
N LEU A 217 -0.47 -1.48 -9.85
CA LEU A 217 -0.93 -0.15 -10.25
C LEU A 217 -0.85 0.03 -11.77
N SER A 218 0.30 -0.24 -12.37
CA SER A 218 0.53 -0.12 -13.81
C SER A 218 -0.41 -1.02 -14.62
N ARG A 219 -0.71 -2.23 -14.14
CA ARG A 219 -1.67 -3.16 -14.77
C ARG A 219 -3.10 -2.66 -14.60
N SER A 220 -3.49 -2.27 -13.39
CA SER A 220 -4.84 -1.75 -13.10
C SER A 220 -5.13 -0.49 -13.92
N ARG A 221 -4.14 0.41 -14.07
CA ARG A 221 -4.28 1.63 -14.85
C ARG A 221 -4.56 1.35 -16.33
N ARG A 222 -3.96 0.28 -16.88
CA ARG A 222 -4.21 -0.15 -18.26
C ARG A 222 -5.57 -0.83 -18.41
N GLU A 223 -5.92 -1.75 -17.52
CA GLU A 223 -7.17 -2.53 -17.61
C GLU A 223 -8.43 -1.70 -17.28
N LEU A 224 -8.30 -0.64 -16.48
CA LEU A 224 -9.36 0.36 -16.32
C LEU A 224 -9.65 1.09 -17.64
N ASP A 225 -8.67 1.22 -18.53
CA ASP A 225 -8.80 1.89 -19.84
C ASP A 225 -9.50 3.27 -19.75
N GLY A 226 -9.13 4.03 -18.72
CA GLY A 226 -9.64 5.37 -18.45
C GLY A 226 -11.07 5.44 -17.90
N ARG A 227 -11.75 4.32 -17.62
CA ARG A 227 -13.16 4.31 -17.20
C ARG A 227 -13.40 4.82 -15.77
N ALA A 228 -12.37 4.83 -14.94
CA ALA A 228 -12.42 5.34 -13.57
C ALA A 228 -11.02 5.82 -13.15
N THR A 229 -10.96 6.72 -12.18
CA THR A 229 -9.70 7.19 -11.58
C THR A 229 -9.04 6.07 -10.78
N LEU A 230 -7.73 5.85 -10.93
CA LEU A 230 -6.99 4.91 -10.07
C LEU A 230 -6.37 5.62 -8.86
N ILE A 231 -6.75 5.20 -7.65
CA ILE A 231 -6.27 5.73 -6.37
C ILE A 231 -5.17 4.81 -5.82
N GLY A 232 -3.99 5.40 -5.57
CA GLY A 232 -2.93 4.81 -4.75
C GLY A 232 -3.11 5.19 -3.28
N PHE A 233 -2.43 4.52 -2.34
CA PHE A 233 -2.53 4.87 -0.93
C PHE A 233 -1.35 4.44 -0.06
N SER A 234 -1.27 5.04 1.13
CA SER A 234 -0.37 4.65 2.22
C SER A 234 -1.06 4.81 3.58
N GLY A 235 -0.55 4.13 4.61
CA GLY A 235 -0.83 4.51 5.99
C GLY A 235 -0.14 5.84 6.34
N ALA A 236 -0.75 6.60 7.25
CA ALA A 236 -0.14 7.81 7.81
C ALA A 236 1.03 7.47 8.76
N PRO A 237 1.97 8.41 8.98
CA PRO A 237 3.10 8.19 9.88
C PRO A 237 2.71 7.74 11.29
N TRP A 238 1.76 8.42 11.93
CA TRP A 238 1.25 8.02 13.25
C TRP A 238 0.65 6.60 13.23
N THR A 239 -0.23 6.30 12.29
CA THR A 239 -0.83 4.97 12.17
C THR A 239 0.23 3.87 12.00
N LEU A 240 1.24 4.08 11.16
CA LEU A 240 2.32 3.10 10.94
C LEU A 240 3.20 2.93 12.18
N LEU A 241 3.56 4.02 12.87
CA LEU A 241 4.22 3.95 14.18
C LEU A 241 3.37 3.14 15.17
N GLY A 242 2.06 3.38 15.18
CA GLY A 242 1.08 2.65 15.97
C GLY A 242 1.24 1.14 15.81
N TYR A 243 1.30 0.63 14.57
CA TYR A 243 1.54 -0.80 14.33
C TYR A 243 2.94 -1.26 14.76
N MET A 244 3.97 -0.47 14.46
CA MET A 244 5.36 -0.81 14.80
C MET A 244 5.58 -0.94 16.31
N VAL A 245 4.92 -0.11 17.12
CA VAL A 245 5.06 -0.11 18.59
C VAL A 245 4.04 -1.03 19.25
N GLN A 246 2.77 -0.98 18.84
CA GLN A 246 1.71 -1.81 19.43
C GLN A 246 1.94 -3.30 19.15
N GLY A 247 2.48 -3.62 17.97
CA GLY A 247 2.82 -4.97 17.55
C GLY A 247 1.67 -5.80 17.00
N GLU A 248 0.43 -5.37 17.18
CA GLU A 248 -0.76 -6.01 16.63
C GLU A 248 -1.83 -4.98 16.26
N GLY A 249 -2.78 -5.37 15.43
CA GLY A 249 -3.94 -4.54 15.09
C GLY A 249 -4.77 -4.13 16.32
N ALA A 250 -5.58 -3.08 16.13
CA ALA A 250 -6.43 -2.51 17.16
C ALA A 250 -7.40 -3.54 17.76
N LYS A 251 -7.21 -3.88 19.05
CA LYS A 251 -8.24 -4.47 19.95
C LYS A 251 -8.82 -3.36 20.84
N SER A 252 -9.73 -3.66 21.77
CA SER A 252 -10.39 -2.68 22.66
C SER A 252 -9.48 -1.81 23.55
N THR A 253 -8.15 -2.00 23.49
CA THR A 253 -7.11 -1.17 24.12
C THR A 253 -6.11 -0.66 23.08
N ALA A 254 -6.58 -0.34 21.87
CA ALA A 254 -5.76 0.06 20.73
C ALA A 254 -4.87 1.26 21.09
N ALA A 255 -3.67 1.28 20.52
CA ALA A 255 -2.67 2.35 20.66
C ALA A 255 -2.16 2.69 22.08
N VAL A 256 -2.57 2.00 23.16
CA VAL A 256 -2.08 2.32 24.53
C VAL A 256 -0.56 2.28 24.61
N LYS A 257 0.08 1.25 24.03
CA LYS A 257 1.56 1.17 24.01
C LYS A 257 2.17 2.24 23.12
N ALA A 258 1.56 2.50 21.96
CA ALA A 258 2.03 3.52 21.03
C ALA A 258 1.98 4.92 21.66
N LYS A 259 0.88 5.28 22.34
CA LYS A 259 0.75 6.53 23.09
C LYS A 259 1.73 6.58 24.28
N GLY A 260 1.89 5.47 24.99
CA GLY A 260 2.90 5.33 26.04
C GLY A 260 4.31 5.68 25.52
N PHE A 261 4.65 5.21 24.31
CA PHE A 261 5.92 5.53 23.66
C PHE A 261 6.05 7.03 23.34
N LEU A 262 4.98 7.69 22.86
CA LEU A 262 4.97 9.15 22.65
C LEU A 262 5.27 9.91 23.95
N TYR A 263 4.58 9.57 25.04
CA TYR A 263 4.77 10.23 26.34
C TYR A 263 6.13 9.96 26.96
N GLN A 264 6.62 8.72 26.86
CA GLN A 264 7.85 8.30 27.52
C GLN A 264 9.11 8.70 26.73
N TYR A 265 9.01 8.72 25.39
CA TYR A 265 10.14 8.92 24.50
C TYR A 265 9.77 9.87 23.33
N PRO A 266 9.49 11.15 23.60
CA PRO A 266 9.05 12.11 22.57
C PRO A 266 10.10 12.28 21.45
N ASP A 267 11.38 12.42 21.78
CA ASP A 267 12.46 12.57 20.79
C ASP A 267 12.58 11.34 19.88
N ALA A 268 12.49 10.13 20.46
CA ALA A 268 12.53 8.89 19.70
C ALA A 268 11.29 8.74 18.80
N SER A 269 10.14 9.20 19.29
CA SER A 269 8.88 9.22 18.53
C SER A 269 8.98 10.14 17.33
N HIS A 270 9.48 11.36 17.51
CA HIS A 270 9.68 12.30 16.41
C HIS A 270 10.66 11.76 15.36
N LYS A 271 11.78 11.18 15.78
CA LYS A 271 12.75 10.55 14.87
C LYS A 271 12.13 9.41 14.06
N LEU A 272 11.30 8.60 14.70
CA LEU A 272 10.62 7.49 14.03
C LEU A 272 9.56 8.02 13.04
N LEU A 273 8.75 8.99 13.45
CA LEU A 273 7.74 9.61 12.60
C LEU A 273 8.35 10.30 11.37
N GLU A 274 9.50 10.96 11.51
CA GLU A 274 10.26 11.55 10.40
C GLU A 274 10.72 10.46 9.43
N THR A 275 11.31 9.37 9.94
CA THR A 275 11.77 8.24 9.12
C THR A 275 10.62 7.58 8.36
N ILE A 276 9.47 7.40 9.00
CA ILE A 276 8.26 6.86 8.35
C ILE A 276 7.73 7.85 7.30
N THR A 277 7.73 9.15 7.60
CA THR A 277 7.29 10.20 6.68
C THR A 277 8.11 10.19 5.39
N ASP A 278 9.43 10.05 5.48
CA ASP A 278 10.30 9.89 4.32
C ASP A 278 9.89 8.70 3.45
N ALA A 279 9.64 7.55 4.07
CA ALA A 279 9.22 6.34 3.36
C ALA A 279 7.84 6.50 2.71
N VAL A 280 6.88 7.13 3.41
CA VAL A 280 5.52 7.40 2.89
C VAL A 280 5.58 8.31 1.67
N VAL A 281 6.36 9.40 1.72
CA VAL A 281 6.51 10.33 0.59
C VAL A 281 7.07 9.60 -0.63
N LEU A 282 8.17 8.85 -0.47
CA LEU A 282 8.79 8.10 -1.57
C LEU A 282 7.82 7.06 -2.15
N TYR A 283 7.10 6.35 -1.28
CA TYR A 283 6.13 5.34 -1.71
C TYR A 283 4.98 5.95 -2.52
N LEU A 284 4.39 7.05 -2.06
CA LEU A 284 3.30 7.71 -2.78
C LEU A 284 3.76 8.28 -4.13
N VAL A 285 4.96 8.87 -4.20
CA VAL A 285 5.55 9.35 -5.47
C VAL A 285 5.73 8.21 -6.47
N GLU A 286 6.22 7.06 -6.02
CA GLU A 286 6.38 5.88 -6.90
C GLU A 286 5.03 5.29 -7.34
N GLN A 287 3.99 5.36 -6.51
CA GLN A 287 2.65 4.96 -6.93
C GLN A 287 2.10 5.85 -8.05
N VAL A 288 2.35 7.16 -8.00
CA VAL A 288 1.98 8.09 -9.08
C VAL A 288 2.76 7.78 -10.35
N ARG A 289 4.06 7.50 -10.23
CA ARG A 289 4.89 7.04 -11.35
C ARG A 289 4.35 5.75 -11.98
N ALA A 290 3.83 4.84 -11.16
CA ALA A 290 3.20 3.58 -11.58
C ALA A 290 1.75 3.74 -12.10
N GLY A 291 1.21 4.98 -12.14
CA GLY A 291 -0.07 5.27 -12.80
C GLY A 291 -1.23 5.62 -11.88
N ALA A 292 -1.01 5.75 -10.55
CA ALA A 292 -2.01 6.35 -9.66
C ALA A 292 -2.28 7.81 -10.08
N GLN A 293 -3.56 8.17 -10.09
CA GLN A 293 -4.07 9.49 -10.53
C GLN A 293 -4.52 10.37 -9.38
N MET A 294 -4.64 9.77 -8.20
CA MET A 294 -4.87 10.39 -6.91
C MET A 294 -4.22 9.48 -5.86
N VAL A 295 -3.79 10.04 -4.74
CA VAL A 295 -3.24 9.26 -3.62
C VAL A 295 -3.92 9.62 -2.31
N GLN A 296 -4.18 8.61 -1.48
CA GLN A 296 -4.80 8.79 -0.16
C GLN A 296 -3.87 8.35 0.99
N VAL A 297 -3.77 9.20 2.01
CA VAL A 297 -3.11 8.92 3.29
C VAL A 297 -4.15 8.51 4.31
N PHE A 298 -4.09 7.25 4.76
CA PHE A 298 -5.00 6.69 5.76
C PHE A 298 -4.40 6.84 7.17
N ASP A 299 -4.86 7.84 7.94
CA ASP A 299 -4.58 7.91 9.37
C ASP A 299 -5.68 7.20 10.16
N SER A 300 -5.66 5.87 10.08
CA SER A 300 -6.73 5.01 10.60
C SER A 300 -6.80 4.97 12.12
N TRP A 301 -5.74 5.39 12.81
CA TRP A 301 -5.64 5.44 14.28
C TRP A 301 -5.66 6.89 14.81
N ALA A 302 -6.04 7.87 13.98
CA ALA A 302 -6.08 9.28 14.37
C ALA A 302 -6.94 9.50 15.62
N GLY A 303 -8.14 8.91 15.68
CA GLY A 303 -9.07 9.03 16.80
C GLY A 303 -8.59 8.45 18.14
N GLU A 304 -7.46 7.74 18.17
CA GLU A 304 -6.85 7.26 19.41
C GLU A 304 -6.05 8.37 20.13
N LEU A 305 -5.66 9.43 19.40
CA LEU A 305 -4.93 10.57 19.94
C LEU A 305 -5.88 11.58 20.58
N THR A 306 -5.41 12.22 21.64
CA THR A 306 -6.04 13.46 22.12
C THR A 306 -5.71 14.58 21.14
N PRO A 307 -6.45 15.71 21.16
CA PRO A 307 -6.13 16.85 20.31
C PRO A 307 -4.68 17.32 20.45
N GLU A 308 -4.11 17.30 21.66
CA GLU A 308 -2.73 17.72 21.93
C GLU A 308 -1.72 16.75 21.29
N LEU A 309 -1.90 15.44 21.49
CA LEU A 309 -1.03 14.45 20.86
C LEU A 309 -1.18 14.43 19.34
N PHE A 310 -2.38 14.67 18.82
CA PHE A 310 -2.61 14.77 17.37
C PHE A 310 -1.85 15.95 16.79
N ALA A 311 -1.96 17.13 17.42
CA ALA A 311 -1.25 18.34 17.01
C ALA A 311 0.27 18.20 17.05
N GLU A 312 0.82 17.45 18.00
CA GLU A 312 2.28 17.25 18.16
C GLU A 312 2.83 16.11 17.28
N PHE A 313 2.16 14.96 17.26
CA PHE A 313 2.70 13.72 16.69
C PHE A 313 2.02 13.23 15.41
N SER A 314 0.92 13.85 14.96
CA SER A 314 0.29 13.52 13.67
C SER A 314 0.26 14.70 12.70
N THR A 315 -0.29 15.85 13.11
CA THR A 315 -0.49 17.04 12.25
C THR A 315 0.77 17.46 11.47
N PRO A 316 1.96 17.60 12.08
CA PRO A 316 3.15 18.06 11.36
C PRO A 316 3.55 17.10 10.24
N TYR A 317 3.56 15.81 10.55
CA TYR A 317 3.93 14.76 9.61
C TYR A 317 2.89 14.56 8.50
N LEU A 318 1.59 14.70 8.82
CA LEU A 318 0.55 14.70 7.80
C LEU A 318 0.74 15.86 6.81
N LYS A 319 1.01 17.07 7.31
CA LYS A 319 1.28 18.25 6.47
C LYS A 319 2.51 18.03 5.59
N ASP A 320 3.60 17.55 6.19
CA ASP A 320 4.85 17.27 5.48
C ASP A 320 4.66 16.24 4.36
N VAL A 321 3.87 15.18 4.57
CA VAL A 321 3.57 14.20 3.51
C VAL A 321 2.95 14.90 2.29
N ALA A 322 1.91 15.71 2.48
CA ALA A 322 1.22 16.37 1.37
C ALA A 322 2.15 17.34 0.61
N THR A 323 2.85 18.19 1.35
CA THR A 323 3.79 19.18 0.78
C THR A 323 4.90 18.49 0.00
N ARG A 324 5.56 17.50 0.61
CA ARG A 324 6.73 16.83 0.02
C ARG A 324 6.35 15.93 -1.15
N VAL A 325 5.19 15.27 -1.13
CA VAL A 325 4.69 14.52 -2.29
C VAL A 325 4.51 15.46 -3.48
N LYS A 326 3.77 16.57 -3.32
CA LYS A 326 3.56 17.54 -4.40
C LYS A 326 4.87 18.11 -4.94
N GLN A 327 5.78 18.49 -4.03
CA GLN A 327 7.11 18.98 -4.39
C GLN A 327 7.90 17.94 -5.20
N GLN A 328 8.01 16.70 -4.72
CA GLN A 328 8.77 15.66 -5.42
C GLN A 328 8.16 15.30 -6.77
N LEU A 329 6.82 15.25 -6.87
CA LEU A 329 6.15 15.05 -8.17
C LEU A 329 6.55 16.14 -9.15
N LYS A 330 6.60 17.41 -8.70
CA LYS A 330 6.97 18.55 -9.54
C LYS A 330 8.44 18.48 -9.97
N GLU A 331 9.34 18.25 -9.01
CA GLU A 331 10.79 18.16 -9.24
C GLU A 331 11.15 17.00 -10.19
N GLN A 332 10.42 15.89 -10.12
CA GLN A 332 10.64 14.72 -10.96
C GLN A 332 9.87 14.76 -12.30
N GLY A 333 9.19 15.87 -12.61
CA GLY A 333 8.41 16.02 -13.85
C GLY A 333 7.23 15.05 -13.97
N LEU A 334 6.69 14.58 -12.84
CA LEU A 334 5.54 13.69 -12.78
C LEU A 334 4.23 14.48 -12.77
N PRO A 335 3.11 13.85 -13.19
CA PRO A 335 1.79 14.47 -13.11
C PRO A 335 1.46 14.94 -11.69
N GLN A 336 0.94 16.15 -11.57
CA GLN A 336 0.39 16.66 -10.32
C GLN A 336 -0.99 16.04 -10.10
N VAL A 337 -1.07 15.17 -9.10
CA VAL A 337 -2.29 14.46 -8.73
C VAL A 337 -2.88 15.02 -7.43
N PRO A 338 -4.20 14.94 -7.23
CA PRO A 338 -4.79 15.26 -5.93
C PRO A 338 -4.24 14.34 -4.83
N VAL A 339 -4.01 14.91 -3.66
CA VAL A 339 -3.58 14.21 -2.45
C VAL A 339 -4.70 14.32 -1.41
N SER A 340 -5.16 13.19 -0.87
CA SER A 340 -6.18 13.16 0.17
C SER A 340 -5.67 12.58 1.48
N VAL A 341 -6.37 12.93 2.56
CA VAL A 341 -6.13 12.38 3.90
C VAL A 341 -7.43 11.91 4.53
N PHE A 342 -7.37 10.82 5.28
CA PHE A 342 -8.48 10.31 6.09
C PHE A 342 -8.05 10.14 7.56
N PRO A 343 -8.26 11.15 8.42
CA PRO A 343 -7.99 11.09 9.86
C PRO A 343 -9.18 10.46 10.60
N LYS A 344 -9.29 9.13 10.51
CA LYS A 344 -10.47 8.40 11.02
C LYS A 344 -10.70 8.65 12.51
N GLY A 345 -11.91 9.08 12.87
CA GLY A 345 -12.33 9.28 14.26
C GLY A 345 -11.73 10.54 14.90
N ALA A 346 -10.99 11.33 14.13
CA ALA A 346 -10.37 12.57 14.57
C ALA A 346 -10.96 13.79 13.84
N SER A 347 -11.98 13.63 12.99
CA SER A 347 -12.54 14.71 12.17
C SER A 347 -12.81 16.00 12.96
N GLY A 348 -13.31 15.89 14.20
CA GLY A 348 -13.62 17.04 15.04
C GLY A 348 -12.44 17.91 15.48
N HIS A 349 -11.22 17.36 15.60
CA HIS A 349 -10.02 18.12 15.98
C HIS A 349 -8.98 18.21 14.85
N ALA A 350 -9.00 17.30 13.88
CA ALA A 350 -8.06 17.30 12.76
C ALA A 350 -8.42 18.32 11.66
N LEU A 351 -9.72 18.62 11.47
CA LEU A 351 -10.15 19.49 10.37
C LEU A 351 -9.59 20.91 10.42
N PRO A 352 -9.61 21.64 11.55
CA PRO A 352 -9.02 22.99 11.62
C PRO A 352 -7.54 23.01 11.21
N ASP A 353 -6.79 22.00 11.65
CA ASP A 353 -5.36 21.88 11.35
C ASP A 353 -5.09 21.54 9.88
N LEU A 354 -5.86 20.60 9.32
CA LEU A 354 -5.70 20.10 7.96
C LEU A 354 -6.35 21.01 6.90
N SER A 355 -7.29 21.88 7.30
CA SER A 355 -7.89 22.91 6.44
C SER A 355 -6.85 23.85 5.83
N ASN A 356 -5.72 24.05 6.51
CA ASN A 356 -4.58 24.87 6.03
C ASN A 356 -3.39 24.04 5.51
N SER A 357 -3.58 22.76 5.23
CA SER A 357 -2.54 21.87 4.68
C SER A 357 -2.53 21.85 3.16
N ASP A 358 -1.55 21.17 2.56
CA ASP A 358 -1.49 20.94 1.11
C ASP A 358 -2.38 19.78 0.61
N TYR A 359 -3.16 19.11 1.46
CA TYR A 359 -4.14 18.13 1.00
C TYR A 359 -5.26 18.81 0.18
N ASP A 360 -5.66 18.20 -0.93
CA ASP A 360 -6.75 18.70 -1.78
C ASP A 360 -8.11 18.25 -1.22
N VAL A 361 -8.15 17.02 -0.69
CA VAL A 361 -9.37 16.37 -0.17
C VAL A 361 -9.16 15.94 1.28
N ILE A 362 -10.12 16.24 2.15
CA ILE A 362 -10.18 15.69 3.51
C ILE A 362 -11.37 14.73 3.60
N SER A 363 -11.09 13.47 3.88
CA SER A 363 -12.11 12.45 4.12
C SER A 363 -12.60 12.52 5.54
N LEU A 364 -13.90 12.29 5.71
CA LEU A 364 -14.63 12.44 6.96
C LEU A 364 -15.20 11.09 7.38
N ASP A 365 -15.11 10.80 8.67
CA ASP A 365 -15.86 9.70 9.27
C ASP A 365 -17.32 10.09 9.53
N GLU A 366 -18.18 9.10 9.79
CA GLU A 366 -19.61 9.27 10.02
C GLU A 366 -19.95 10.10 11.28
N GLY A 367 -18.98 10.33 12.16
CA GLY A 367 -19.17 11.02 13.43
C GLY A 367 -19.30 12.55 13.33
N ILE A 368 -19.05 13.16 12.17
CA ILE A 368 -19.12 14.61 11.97
C ILE A 368 -20.27 15.04 11.07
N ARG A 369 -20.94 16.13 11.45
CA ARG A 369 -21.98 16.75 10.62
C ARG A 369 -21.35 17.44 9.40
N PRO A 370 -21.90 17.26 8.18
CA PRO A 370 -21.35 17.89 6.97
C PRO A 370 -21.25 19.42 7.04
N SER A 371 -22.23 20.08 7.67
CA SER A 371 -22.23 21.54 7.85
C SER A 371 -21.06 22.03 8.70
N VAL A 372 -20.77 21.34 9.81
CA VAL A 372 -19.64 21.65 10.69
C VAL A 372 -18.32 21.43 9.96
N ALA A 373 -18.21 20.32 9.22
CA ALA A 373 -17.00 20.03 8.46
C ALA A 373 -16.74 21.10 7.38
N ARG A 374 -17.79 21.59 6.71
CA ARG A 374 -17.68 22.67 5.72
C ARG A 374 -17.25 23.99 6.34
N GLU A 375 -17.74 24.31 7.54
CA GLU A 375 -17.35 25.51 8.29
C GLU A 375 -15.87 25.46 8.70
N GLN A 376 -15.39 24.30 9.16
CA GLN A 376 -14.00 24.12 9.60
C GLN A 376 -13.01 24.02 8.43
N ALA A 377 -13.45 23.48 7.28
CA ALA A 377 -12.62 23.30 6.09
C ALA A 377 -13.26 23.87 4.81
N PRO A 378 -13.55 25.19 4.76
CA PRO A 378 -14.34 25.80 3.67
C PRO A 378 -13.64 25.79 2.32
N ASN A 379 -12.30 25.70 2.33
CA ASN A 379 -11.47 25.70 1.14
C ASN A 379 -11.14 24.30 0.63
N LYS A 380 -11.55 23.25 1.36
CA LYS A 380 -11.22 21.86 1.01
C LYS A 380 -12.38 21.17 0.34
N VAL A 381 -12.03 20.18 -0.49
CA VAL A 381 -12.99 19.18 -0.95
C VAL A 381 -13.21 18.21 0.19
N LEU A 382 -14.46 17.96 0.54
CA LEU A 382 -14.81 17.01 1.58
C LEU A 382 -15.17 15.67 0.94
N GLN A 383 -14.71 14.57 1.54
CA GLN A 383 -15.04 13.22 1.11
C GLN A 383 -15.73 12.44 2.23
N GLY A 384 -16.76 11.64 1.92
CA GLY A 384 -17.53 10.90 2.93
C GLY A 384 -19.03 11.17 2.79
N ASN A 385 -19.85 11.05 3.84
CA ASN A 385 -19.53 10.33 5.07
C ASN A 385 -20.69 9.45 5.54
N LEU A 386 -21.41 8.82 4.61
CA LEU A 386 -22.55 7.95 4.96
C LEU A 386 -22.14 6.91 6.00
N ASP A 387 -22.92 6.78 7.07
CA ASP A 387 -22.73 5.71 8.04
C ASP A 387 -22.90 4.35 7.33
N PRO A 388 -21.87 3.47 7.34
CA PRO A 388 -21.98 2.14 6.74
C PRO A 388 -23.17 1.32 7.26
N ALA A 389 -23.66 1.59 8.48
CA ALA A 389 -24.84 0.93 9.05
C ALA A 389 -26.11 1.14 8.20
N VAL A 390 -26.20 2.25 7.46
CA VAL A 390 -27.33 2.51 6.54
C VAL A 390 -27.44 1.42 5.48
N LEU A 391 -26.33 0.82 5.05
CA LEU A 391 -26.30 -0.20 4.00
C LEU A 391 -26.82 -1.59 4.42
N TYR A 392 -27.35 -1.72 5.64
CA TYR A 392 -28.12 -2.89 6.09
C TYR A 392 -29.63 -2.66 6.07
N LEU A 393 -30.08 -1.46 5.74
CA LEU A 393 -31.49 -1.08 5.77
C LEU A 393 -32.19 -1.41 4.44
N PRO A 394 -33.54 -1.41 4.40
CA PRO A 394 -34.29 -1.53 3.15
C PRO A 394 -33.87 -0.48 2.10
N LYS A 395 -33.97 -0.85 0.80
CA LYS A 395 -33.48 -0.03 -0.32
C LYS A 395 -34.06 1.39 -0.33
N ASP A 396 -35.34 1.57 0.02
CA ASP A 396 -36.00 2.88 0.11
C ASP A 396 -35.40 3.77 1.20
N VAL A 397 -35.02 3.19 2.33
CA VAL A 397 -34.34 3.91 3.42
C VAL A 397 -32.91 4.30 3.02
N ILE A 398 -32.17 3.39 2.36
CA ILE A 398 -30.86 3.70 1.80
C ILE A 398 -30.95 4.89 0.85
N LYS A 399 -31.93 4.86 -0.06
CA LYS A 399 -32.14 5.95 -1.02
C LYS A 399 -32.44 7.27 -0.31
N ALA A 400 -33.31 7.26 0.70
CA ALA A 400 -33.64 8.46 1.47
C ALA A 400 -32.42 9.04 2.22
N GLU A 401 -31.63 8.22 2.89
CA GLU A 401 -30.41 8.67 3.60
C GLU A 401 -29.32 9.14 2.63
N THR A 402 -29.25 8.55 1.43
CA THR A 402 -28.35 8.99 0.36
C THR A 402 -28.68 10.41 -0.09
N ARG A 403 -29.96 10.70 -0.36
CA ARG A 403 -30.43 12.05 -0.73
C ARG A 403 -30.13 13.06 0.35
N LYS A 404 -30.46 12.72 1.60
CA LYS A 404 -30.18 13.55 2.77
C LYS A 404 -28.69 13.84 2.94
N MET A 405 -27.82 12.86 2.70
CA MET A 405 -26.37 13.09 2.68
C MET A 405 -25.99 14.11 1.60
N VAL A 406 -26.44 13.92 0.36
CA VAL A 406 -26.19 14.86 -0.75
C VAL A 406 -26.76 16.26 -0.46
N ASP A 407 -27.90 16.35 0.22
CA ASP A 407 -28.49 17.64 0.61
C ASP A 407 -27.67 18.37 1.67
N ASN A 408 -27.20 17.64 2.68
CA ASN A 408 -26.36 18.20 3.73
C ASN A 408 -24.98 18.60 3.22
N PHE A 409 -24.45 17.87 2.22
CA PHE A 409 -23.18 18.25 1.63
C PHE A 409 -23.32 19.35 0.56
N GLY A 410 -24.42 19.35 -0.18
CA GLY A 410 -24.43 19.95 -1.51
C GLY A 410 -23.57 19.13 -2.50
N THR A 411 -23.49 19.61 -3.74
CA THR A 411 -22.84 18.89 -4.84
C THR A 411 -21.48 19.46 -5.25
N ASN A 412 -21.11 20.63 -4.72
CA ASN A 412 -19.82 21.27 -5.01
C ASN A 412 -18.78 20.92 -3.93
N LYS A 413 -17.50 20.81 -4.33
CA LYS A 413 -16.37 20.44 -3.44
C LYS A 413 -16.69 19.21 -2.58
N TYR A 414 -17.27 18.19 -3.21
CA TYR A 414 -17.74 16.99 -2.54
C TYR A 414 -17.46 15.73 -3.36
N ILE A 415 -16.91 14.72 -2.70
CA ILE A 415 -16.76 13.36 -3.22
C ILE A 415 -17.50 12.43 -2.27
N ALA A 416 -18.50 11.71 -2.75
CA ALA A 416 -19.22 10.80 -1.89
C ALA A 416 -18.36 9.58 -1.54
N ASN A 417 -18.44 9.17 -0.28
CA ASN A 417 -17.87 7.92 0.22
C ASN A 417 -18.66 7.51 1.48
N LEU A 418 -18.39 6.33 1.99
CA LEU A 418 -18.81 5.96 3.33
C LEU A 418 -17.90 6.65 4.37
N GLY A 419 -18.43 6.88 5.58
CA GLY A 419 -17.66 7.38 6.72
C GLY A 419 -16.61 6.38 7.21
N TYR A 420 -16.87 5.08 7.00
CA TYR A 420 -15.90 4.03 7.23
C TYR A 420 -15.93 2.97 6.10
N ALA A 421 -15.38 1.79 6.33
CA ALA A 421 -15.23 0.79 5.29
C ALA A 421 -16.48 -0.06 5.09
N VAL A 422 -16.65 -0.54 3.86
CA VAL A 422 -17.59 -1.63 3.54
C VAL A 422 -17.26 -2.87 4.39
N ASP A 423 -18.27 -3.41 5.07
CA ASP A 423 -18.13 -4.63 5.87
C ASP A 423 -18.37 -5.89 5.03
N LYS A 424 -17.74 -6.99 5.43
CA LYS A 424 -17.82 -8.30 4.74
C LYS A 424 -19.23 -8.90 4.66
N SER A 425 -20.15 -8.47 5.53
CA SER A 425 -21.52 -9.00 5.64
C SER A 425 -22.56 -8.18 4.89
N MET A 426 -22.18 -7.03 4.33
CA MET A 426 -23.08 -6.20 3.53
C MET A 426 -23.57 -6.93 2.29
N ASP A 427 -24.81 -6.65 1.89
CA ASP A 427 -25.40 -7.15 0.65
C ASP A 427 -24.93 -6.30 -0.54
N PRO A 428 -24.26 -6.90 -1.56
CA PRO A 428 -23.88 -6.20 -2.79
C PRO A 428 -25.01 -5.41 -3.45
N GLU A 429 -26.25 -5.90 -3.41
CA GLU A 429 -27.40 -5.25 -4.04
C GLU A 429 -27.84 -3.98 -3.31
N LEU A 430 -27.65 -3.91 -1.99
CA LEU A 430 -27.91 -2.72 -1.19
C LEU A 430 -26.81 -1.67 -1.37
N VAL A 431 -25.56 -2.12 -1.51
CA VAL A 431 -24.43 -1.26 -1.89
C VAL A 431 -24.65 -0.66 -3.28
N GLY A 432 -25.14 -1.45 -4.24
CA GLY A 432 -25.48 -0.97 -5.58
C GLY A 432 -26.58 0.10 -5.56
N ALA A 433 -27.63 -0.09 -4.76
CA ALA A 433 -28.71 0.88 -4.63
C ALA A 433 -28.24 2.25 -4.09
N PHE A 434 -27.23 2.26 -3.22
CA PHE A 434 -26.59 3.49 -2.75
C PHE A 434 -25.87 4.23 -3.88
N VAL A 435 -25.05 3.52 -4.65
CA VAL A 435 -24.26 4.12 -5.74
C VAL A 435 -25.17 4.68 -6.84
N GLU A 436 -26.16 3.90 -7.28
CA GLU A 436 -27.13 4.29 -8.30
C GLU A 436 -27.91 5.54 -7.87
N GLU A 437 -28.47 5.54 -6.66
CA GLU A 437 -29.24 6.68 -6.16
C GLU A 437 -28.39 7.95 -6.00
N LEU A 438 -27.13 7.80 -5.58
CA LEU A 438 -26.24 8.96 -5.45
C LEU A 438 -26.00 9.61 -6.82
N HIS A 439 -25.70 8.81 -7.85
CA HIS A 439 -25.51 9.32 -9.21
C HIS A 439 -26.78 10.01 -9.70
N ASP A 440 -27.92 9.32 -9.67
CA ASP A 440 -29.20 9.83 -10.18
C ASP A 440 -29.61 11.13 -9.48
N TYR A 441 -29.56 11.16 -8.15
CA TYR A 441 -30.03 12.30 -7.38
C TYR A 441 -29.11 13.52 -7.50
N SER A 442 -27.79 13.30 -7.47
CA SER A 442 -26.84 14.40 -7.59
C SER A 442 -26.78 14.98 -9.00
N GLU A 443 -26.93 14.17 -10.04
CA GLU A 443 -27.04 14.62 -11.42
C GLU A 443 -28.29 15.48 -11.62
N ALA A 444 -29.45 15.02 -11.14
CA ALA A 444 -30.69 15.80 -11.20
C ALA A 444 -30.54 17.16 -10.48
N LYS A 445 -29.90 17.16 -9.31
CA LYS A 445 -29.67 18.40 -8.53
C LYS A 445 -28.73 19.38 -9.22
N ASN A 446 -27.69 18.89 -9.88
CA ASN A 446 -26.79 19.71 -10.68
C ASN A 446 -27.44 20.24 -11.96
N GLY A 447 -28.28 19.43 -12.61
CA GLY A 447 -29.08 19.86 -13.77
C GLY A 447 -30.07 20.97 -13.42
N LEU A 448 -30.66 20.93 -12.22
CA LEU A 448 -31.51 22.00 -11.69
C LEU A 448 -30.74 23.29 -11.33
N ALA A 449 -29.43 23.19 -11.10
CA ALA A 449 -28.55 24.32 -10.76
C ALA A 449 -27.89 24.98 -11.98
N ALA A 450 -27.98 24.38 -13.17
CA ALA A 450 -27.52 25.01 -14.40
C ALA A 450 -28.44 26.20 -14.74
N PRO A 451 -27.91 27.43 -14.92
CA PRO A 451 -28.73 28.55 -15.36
C PRO A 451 -29.39 28.15 -16.69
N ALA A 452 -30.72 28.32 -16.77
CA ALA A 452 -31.44 28.20 -18.02
C ALA A 452 -30.71 29.06 -19.05
N ALA A 453 -30.12 28.41 -20.06
CA ALA A 453 -29.33 29.08 -21.07
C ALA A 453 -30.17 30.21 -21.68
N SER A 454 -29.75 31.46 -21.43
CA SER A 454 -30.32 32.67 -22.00
C SER A 454 -29.64 33.02 -23.31
#